data_AF-A0ABD5WBJ3-F1
#
_entry.id   AF-A0ABD5WBJ3-F1
#
_cell.length_a   1.000
_cell.length_b   1.000
_cell.length_c   1.000
_cell.angle_alpha   90.00
_cell.angle_beta   90.00
_cell.angle_gamma   90.00
#
_symmetry.space_group_name_H-M   'P 1'
#
loop_
_entity.id
_entity.type
_entity.pdbx_description
1 polymer ?
#
loop_
_entity_poly.entity_id
_entity_poly.type
_entity_poly.pdbx_seq_one_letter_code
_entity_poly.pdbx_strand_id
1 'polypeptide(L)'
;MFRRSLLAAATATLAGCGLAPSPPSTDGFPETFPNAFFAFAWDGDAVAYEVTFERGNRLTADNTGAIAVLVTTDDGERSTLWAGDGPFVGGDGDEPADPRTSFPLSPGARLRLPARRRGDVRVVWTAPDGSRSRVIGAWDRTEQPGTPTGTPEGGA
;
A
#
# COMPACT_ATOMS: atom_id res chain seq x y z
N MET A 1 83.03 -16.41 -10.51
CA MET A 1 82.18 -15.98 -11.65
C MET A 1 80.77 -15.69 -11.14
N PHE A 2 80.20 -14.59 -11.61
CA PHE A 2 78.91 -14.01 -11.24
C PHE A 2 77.70 -14.96 -11.37
N ARG A 3 76.70 -14.84 -10.49
CA ARG A 3 75.47 -14.06 -10.75
C ARG A 3 74.53 -14.05 -9.53
N ARG A 4 74.01 -12.85 -9.27
CA ARG A 4 73.01 -12.45 -8.27
C ARG A 4 71.64 -13.05 -8.60
N SER A 5 70.82 -13.29 -7.57
CA SER A 5 69.36 -13.18 -7.67
C SER A 5 68.80 -12.80 -6.31
N LEU A 6 68.33 -11.55 -6.23
CA LEU A 6 67.54 -10.98 -5.14
C LEU A 6 66.09 -11.48 -5.29
N LEU A 7 65.47 -11.89 -4.19
CA LEU A 7 64.02 -11.94 -4.07
C LEU A 7 63.64 -11.26 -2.75
N ALA A 8 63.22 -10.01 -2.89
CA ALA A 8 62.51 -9.26 -1.88
C ALA A 8 61.08 -9.83 -1.76
N ALA A 9 60.62 -10.10 -0.55
CA ALA A 9 59.22 -10.30 -0.26
C ALA A 9 58.83 -9.32 0.84
N ALA A 10 58.06 -8.31 0.44
CA ALA A 10 57.61 -7.20 1.25
C ALA A 10 56.51 -7.64 2.24
N THR A 11 56.55 -7.04 3.41
CA THR A 11 55.55 -7.09 4.49
C THR A 11 54.21 -6.53 4.03
N ALA A 12 53.17 -7.36 3.95
CA ALA A 12 51.80 -6.89 3.80
C ALA A 12 51.25 -6.48 5.17
N THR A 13 51.09 -5.18 5.38
CA THR A 13 50.41 -4.58 6.54
C THR A 13 48.90 -4.72 6.36
N LEU A 14 48.23 -5.40 7.30
CA LEU A 14 46.77 -5.42 7.42
C LEU A 14 46.29 -4.08 7.99
N ALA A 15 45.99 -3.12 7.11
CA ALA A 15 45.16 -1.98 7.47
C ALA A 15 43.71 -2.47 7.60
N GLY A 16 43.26 -2.67 8.84
CA GLY A 16 41.87 -2.95 9.14
C GLY A 16 41.01 -1.73 8.78
N CYS A 17 40.25 -1.83 7.69
CA CYS A 17 39.18 -0.89 7.38
C CYS A 17 38.08 -1.05 8.43
N GLY A 18 38.17 -0.29 9.52
CA GLY A 18 37.07 -0.04 10.43
C GLY A 18 36.01 0.81 9.75
N LEU A 19 35.22 0.20 8.86
CA LEU A 19 33.96 0.78 8.39
C LEU A 19 32.95 0.61 9.52
N ALA A 20 32.79 1.66 10.33
CA ALA A 20 31.60 1.78 11.16
C ALA A 20 30.38 1.68 10.23
N PRO A 21 29.37 0.84 10.56
CA PRO A 21 28.16 0.76 9.74
C PRO A 21 27.52 2.14 9.71
N SER A 22 27.23 2.63 8.50
CA SER A 22 26.46 3.87 8.33
C SER A 22 25.14 3.74 9.11
N PRO A 23 24.68 4.81 9.78
CA PRO A 23 23.32 4.84 10.31
C PRO A 23 22.33 4.55 9.17
N PRO A 24 21.19 3.89 9.44
CA PRO A 24 20.17 3.65 8.42
C PRO A 24 19.81 4.99 7.76
N SER A 25 19.81 5.03 6.43
CA SER A 25 19.44 6.22 5.66
C SER A 25 18.08 6.74 6.13
N THR A 26 18.02 8.06 6.38
CA THR A 26 16.77 8.82 6.49
C THR A 26 16.24 9.24 5.11
N ASP A 27 16.84 8.74 4.03
CA ASP A 27 16.35 8.94 2.67
C ASP A 27 14.89 8.49 2.60
N GLY A 28 14.06 9.41 2.13
CA GLY A 28 12.61 9.40 2.32
C GLY A 28 11.95 8.06 1.99
N PHE A 29 10.83 7.82 2.68
CA PHE A 29 9.89 6.76 2.36
C PHE A 29 9.70 6.64 0.85
N PRO A 30 9.61 5.41 0.30
CA PRO A 30 9.52 5.23 -1.14
C PRO A 30 8.46 6.15 -1.73
N GLU A 31 8.84 6.93 -2.76
CA GLU A 31 7.91 7.83 -3.46
C GLU A 31 6.73 7.07 -4.09
N THR A 32 6.85 5.75 -4.20
CA THR A 32 5.86 4.84 -4.76
C THR A 32 4.95 4.25 -3.68
N PHE A 33 3.64 4.26 -3.97
CA PHE A 33 2.61 3.61 -3.16
C PHE A 33 2.92 2.11 -2.94
N PRO A 34 2.53 1.54 -1.79
CA PRO A 34 2.77 0.14 -1.50
C PRO A 34 2.05 -0.77 -2.48
N ASN A 35 2.72 -1.85 -2.89
CA ASN A 35 2.12 -2.89 -3.73
C ASN A 35 1.09 -3.67 -2.90
N ALA A 36 -0.20 -3.44 -3.12
CA ALA A 36 -1.30 -4.09 -2.40
C ALA A 36 -2.43 -4.43 -3.38
N PHE A 37 -3.01 -5.63 -3.23
CA PHE A 37 -4.08 -6.14 -4.09
C PHE A 37 -5.30 -6.48 -3.26
N PHE A 38 -6.48 -6.17 -3.78
CA PHE A 38 -7.75 -6.33 -3.08
C PHE A 38 -8.72 -7.16 -3.90
N ALA A 39 -9.49 -7.99 -3.21
CA ALA A 39 -10.69 -8.62 -3.75
C ALA A 39 -11.94 -7.90 -3.25
N PHE A 40 -12.96 -7.93 -4.09
CA PHE A 40 -14.22 -7.26 -3.87
C PHE A 40 -15.35 -8.27 -4.07
N ALA A 41 -16.30 -8.29 -3.15
CA ALA A 41 -17.52 -9.08 -3.27
C ALA A 41 -18.73 -8.23 -2.90
N TRP A 42 -19.81 -8.39 -3.66
CA TRP A 42 -21.13 -7.84 -3.33
C TRP A 42 -21.99 -8.94 -2.72
N ASP A 43 -22.43 -8.75 -1.48
CA ASP A 43 -23.43 -9.57 -0.80
C ASP A 43 -24.79 -8.91 -0.97
N GLY A 44 -25.59 -9.41 -1.91
CA GLY A 44 -26.91 -8.87 -2.24
C GLY A 44 -27.96 -9.09 -1.15
N ASP A 45 -27.80 -10.13 -0.33
CA ASP A 45 -28.75 -10.44 0.75
C ASP A 45 -28.54 -9.50 1.94
N ALA A 46 -27.29 -9.21 2.27
CA ALA A 46 -26.94 -8.26 3.32
C ALA A 46 -26.81 -6.81 2.83
N VAL A 47 -26.90 -6.59 1.53
CA VAL A 47 -26.74 -5.28 0.87
C VAL A 47 -25.41 -4.63 1.31
N ALA A 48 -24.31 -5.36 1.13
CA ALA A 48 -23.00 -4.94 1.63
C ALA A 48 -21.86 -5.37 0.70
N TYR A 49 -20.78 -4.59 0.70
CA TYR A 49 -19.50 -4.99 0.12
C TYR A 49 -18.62 -5.68 1.14
N GLU A 50 -17.92 -6.72 0.72
CA GLU A 50 -16.74 -7.26 1.40
C GLU A 50 -15.51 -6.90 0.58
N VAL A 51 -14.60 -6.16 1.19
CA VAL A 51 -13.29 -5.83 0.61
C VAL A 51 -12.24 -6.60 1.40
N THR A 52 -11.43 -7.40 0.71
CA THR A 52 -10.37 -8.20 1.33
C THR A 52 -9.02 -7.74 0.81
N PHE A 53 -8.09 -7.44 1.71
CA PHE A 53 -6.70 -7.23 1.34
C PHE A 53 -6.07 -8.61 1.09
N GLU A 54 -5.89 -9.02 -0.16
CA GLU A 54 -5.54 -10.41 -0.48
C GLU A 54 -4.04 -10.69 -0.37
N ARG A 55 -3.21 -9.79 -0.91
CA ARG A 55 -1.77 -10.01 -1.05
C ARG A 55 -1.04 -8.69 -1.28
N GLY A 56 0.25 -8.68 -1.00
CA GLY A 56 1.12 -7.52 -1.18
C GLY A 56 1.86 -7.13 0.10
N ASN A 57 2.38 -5.91 0.12
CA ASN A 57 3.13 -5.35 1.23
C ASN A 57 2.19 -4.98 2.38
N ARG A 58 2.58 -5.33 3.61
CA ARG A 58 1.91 -4.83 4.81
C ARG A 58 1.85 -3.30 4.81
N LEU A 59 0.68 -2.77 5.12
CA LEU A 59 0.45 -1.34 5.23
C LEU A 59 0.67 -0.94 6.68
N THR A 60 1.59 -0.01 6.92
CA THR A 60 1.99 0.45 8.25
C THR A 60 1.87 1.97 8.31
N ALA A 61 1.89 2.54 9.52
CA ALA A 61 1.92 4.00 9.69
C ALA A 61 3.15 4.64 9.01
N ASP A 62 4.24 3.88 8.84
CA ASP A 62 5.45 4.35 8.19
C ASP A 62 5.28 4.53 6.67
N ASN A 63 4.46 3.70 6.03
CA ASN A 63 4.31 3.70 4.57
C ASN A 63 2.91 4.12 4.08
N THR A 64 1.96 4.32 5.01
CA THR A 64 0.57 4.66 4.73
C THR A 64 0.03 5.59 5.80
N GLY A 65 -0.51 6.74 5.38
CA GLY A 65 -1.21 7.67 6.28
C GLY A 65 -2.66 7.24 6.51
N ALA A 66 -3.34 6.81 5.45
CA ALA A 66 -4.71 6.28 5.52
C ALA A 66 -5.00 5.30 4.37
N ILE A 67 -5.90 4.34 4.65
CA ILE A 67 -6.62 3.55 3.65
C ILE A 67 -8.09 3.83 3.81
N ALA A 68 -8.75 4.25 2.74
CA ALA A 68 -10.19 4.40 2.69
C ALA A 68 -10.77 3.61 1.53
N VAL A 69 -12.04 3.23 1.67
CA VAL A 69 -12.83 2.62 0.61
C VAL A 69 -13.95 3.58 0.23
N LEU A 70 -14.00 3.93 -1.05
CA LEU A 70 -15.05 4.72 -1.67
C LEU A 70 -16.04 3.79 -2.35
N VAL A 71 -17.33 4.03 -2.15
CA VAL A 71 -18.42 3.37 -2.87
C VAL A 71 -19.21 4.45 -3.60
N THR A 72 -19.20 4.41 -4.93
CA THR A 72 -19.88 5.39 -5.79
C THR A 72 -21.12 4.75 -6.40
N THR A 73 -22.29 5.26 -6.06
CA THR A 73 -23.60 4.81 -6.58
C THR A 73 -24.28 5.94 -7.35
N ASP A 74 -25.42 5.64 -7.98
CA ASP A 74 -26.24 6.69 -8.62
C ASP A 74 -26.83 7.68 -7.58
N ASP A 75 -26.90 7.28 -6.31
CA ASP A 75 -27.39 8.11 -5.21
C ASP A 75 -26.27 9.01 -4.61
N GLY A 76 -25.02 8.85 -5.04
CA GLY A 76 -23.85 9.59 -4.56
C GLY A 76 -22.67 8.70 -4.17
N GLU A 77 -21.60 9.35 -3.72
CA GLU A 77 -20.37 8.73 -3.24
C GLU A 77 -20.32 8.69 -1.71
N ARG A 78 -19.90 7.55 -1.15
CA ARG A 78 -19.67 7.37 0.28
C ARG A 78 -18.25 6.89 0.54
N SER A 79 -17.57 7.50 1.51
CA SER A 79 -16.25 7.06 1.97
C SER A 79 -16.34 6.30 3.30
N THR A 80 -15.44 5.35 3.49
CA THR A 80 -15.26 4.63 4.76
C THR A 80 -13.77 4.44 5.01
N LEU A 81 -13.29 4.93 6.15
CA LEU A 81 -11.90 4.81 6.55
C LEU A 81 -11.66 3.40 7.09
N TRP A 82 -10.72 2.66 6.51
CA TRP A 82 -10.37 1.31 6.92
C TRP A 82 -9.22 1.29 7.94
N ALA A 83 -8.20 2.12 7.70
CA ALA A 83 -7.05 2.20 8.59
C ALA A 83 -6.35 3.56 8.50
N GLY A 84 -5.69 3.94 9.58
CA GLY A 84 -4.93 5.18 9.71
C GLY A 84 -5.75 6.38 10.16
N ASP A 85 -5.06 7.48 10.40
CA ASP A 85 -5.62 8.74 10.94
C ASP A 85 -5.37 9.93 10.01
N GLY A 86 -4.84 9.66 8.80
CA GLY A 86 -4.53 10.70 7.83
C GLY A 86 -5.78 11.44 7.33
N PRO A 87 -5.66 12.73 6.94
CA PRO A 87 -6.75 13.46 6.33
C PRO A 87 -7.15 12.76 5.03
N PHE A 88 -8.37 12.23 4.98
CA PHE A 88 -8.90 11.64 3.75
C PHE A 88 -9.49 12.73 2.86
N VAL A 89 -8.96 12.86 1.65
CA VAL A 89 -9.45 13.77 0.61
C VAL A 89 -10.19 12.94 -0.44
N GLY A 90 -11.47 12.66 -0.17
CA GLY A 90 -12.36 11.95 -1.10
C GLY A 90 -13.78 11.89 -0.56
N GLY A 91 -14.77 12.03 -1.44
CA GLY A 91 -16.19 12.09 -1.10
C GLY A 91 -16.72 13.49 -0.81
N ASP A 92 -17.86 13.83 -1.43
CA ASP A 92 -18.69 14.96 -1.05
C ASP A 92 -19.49 14.60 0.22
N GLY A 93 -18.94 14.90 1.41
CA GLY A 93 -19.79 15.42 2.49
C GLY A 93 -20.21 14.51 3.65
N ASP A 94 -19.76 13.27 3.80
CA ASP A 94 -20.02 12.50 5.02
C ASP A 94 -18.72 12.08 5.73
N GLU A 95 -18.70 12.24 7.07
CA GLU A 95 -17.66 11.69 7.94
C GLU A 95 -17.51 10.19 7.64
N PRO A 96 -16.29 9.67 7.44
CA PRO A 96 -16.09 8.27 7.09
C PRO A 96 -16.77 7.38 8.14
N ALA A 97 -17.62 6.46 7.67
CA ALA A 97 -18.23 5.46 8.56
C ALA A 97 -17.12 4.67 9.27
N ASP A 98 -17.25 4.39 10.57
CA ASP A 98 -16.15 3.85 11.37
C ASP A 98 -16.02 2.32 11.23
N PRO A 99 -14.94 1.88 10.57
CA PRO A 99 -14.08 0.89 11.22
C PRO A 99 -12.59 1.24 11.12
N ARG A 100 -12.06 1.91 12.14
CA ARG A 100 -10.64 2.17 12.35
C ARG A 100 -9.88 0.94 12.86
N THR A 101 -9.48 0.05 11.96
CA THR A 101 -8.38 -0.88 12.30
C THR A 101 -7.09 -0.09 12.40
N SER A 102 -6.37 -0.23 13.51
CA SER A 102 -5.02 0.33 13.65
C SER A 102 -4.05 -0.37 12.70
N PHE A 103 -3.08 0.38 12.20
CA PHE A 103 -1.94 -0.25 11.52
C PHE A 103 -1.23 -1.24 12.46
N PRO A 104 -0.69 -2.35 11.94
CA PRO A 104 -0.52 -2.65 10.53
C PRO A 104 -1.71 -3.40 9.89
N LEU A 105 -2.13 -2.98 8.69
CA LEU A 105 -3.05 -3.75 7.86
C LEU A 105 -2.25 -4.81 7.08
N SER A 106 -2.62 -6.06 7.24
CA SER A 106 -1.91 -7.20 6.65
C SER A 106 -2.81 -7.95 5.67
N PRO A 107 -2.24 -8.67 4.68
CA PRO A 107 -3.02 -9.59 3.85
C PRO A 107 -3.89 -10.53 4.70
N GLY A 108 -5.12 -10.76 4.27
CA GLY A 108 -6.19 -11.44 5.01
C GLY A 108 -7.12 -10.50 5.77
N ALA A 109 -6.76 -9.22 5.95
CA ALA A 109 -7.66 -8.23 6.56
C ALA A 109 -8.89 -8.02 5.67
N ARG A 110 -10.05 -7.88 6.32
CA ARG A 110 -11.34 -7.70 5.64
C ARG A 110 -12.08 -6.49 6.18
N LEU A 111 -12.84 -5.87 5.30
CA LEU A 111 -13.72 -4.77 5.61
C LEU A 111 -15.10 -5.06 5.03
N ARG A 112 -16.11 -5.00 5.89
CA ARG A 112 -17.51 -5.09 5.46
C ARG A 112 -18.12 -3.70 5.46
N LEU A 113 -18.68 -3.31 4.32
CA LEU A 113 -19.24 -1.98 4.08
C LEU A 113 -20.72 -2.09 3.74
N PRO A 114 -21.63 -1.71 4.64
CA PRO A 114 -23.03 -1.56 4.28
C PRO A 114 -23.17 -0.55 3.14
N ALA A 115 -23.87 -0.92 2.08
CA ALA A 115 -24.25 0.00 1.02
C ALA A 115 -25.76 -0.09 0.83
N ARG A 116 -26.38 0.91 0.21
CA ARG A 116 -27.81 0.82 -0.11
C ARG A 116 -28.05 0.11 -1.44
N ARG A 117 -27.07 0.18 -2.33
CA ARG A 117 -27.11 -0.35 -3.70
C ARG A 117 -25.71 -0.75 -4.12
N ARG A 118 -25.67 -1.55 -5.18
CA ARG A 118 -24.45 -1.87 -5.89
C ARG A 118 -23.94 -0.62 -6.66
N GLY A 119 -22.71 -0.21 -6.38
CA GLY A 119 -21.95 0.86 -7.03
C GLY A 119 -20.49 0.47 -7.29
N ASP A 120 -19.72 1.37 -7.87
CA ASP A 120 -18.29 1.16 -8.08
C ASP A 120 -17.55 1.26 -6.75
N VAL A 121 -16.48 0.47 -6.59
CA VAL A 121 -15.70 0.45 -5.34
C VAL A 121 -14.26 0.80 -5.65
N ARG A 122 -13.67 1.71 -4.86
CA ARG A 122 -12.25 2.07 -4.97
C ARG A 122 -11.59 2.02 -3.60
N VAL A 123 -10.43 1.39 -3.51
CA VAL A 123 -9.54 1.46 -2.35
C VAL A 123 -8.52 2.55 -2.63
N VAL A 124 -8.52 3.57 -1.78
CA VAL A 124 -7.63 4.73 -1.89
C VAL A 124 -6.61 4.68 -0.77
N TRP A 125 -5.35 4.77 -1.17
CA TRP A 125 -4.22 4.96 -0.28
C TRP A 125 -3.85 6.43 -0.22
N THR A 126 -3.55 6.90 0.98
CA THR A 126 -2.94 8.20 1.25
C THR A 126 -1.55 7.98 1.82
N ALA A 127 -0.56 8.72 1.31
CA ALA A 127 0.81 8.68 1.79
C ALA A 127 0.92 9.06 3.28
N PRO A 128 1.97 8.63 3.99
CA PRO A 128 2.21 9.00 5.39
C PRO A 128 2.21 10.51 5.63
N ASP A 129 2.71 11.26 4.65
CA ASP A 129 2.78 12.72 4.67
C ASP A 129 1.41 13.41 4.46
N GLY A 130 0.35 12.65 4.14
CA GLY A 130 -1.01 13.15 3.90
C GLY A 130 -1.19 13.94 2.59
N SER A 131 -0.12 14.20 1.83
CA SER A 131 -0.13 15.10 0.68
C SER A 131 -0.42 14.42 -0.65
N ARG A 132 -0.31 13.10 -0.71
CA ARG A 132 -0.48 12.30 -1.92
C ARG A 132 -1.52 11.21 -1.68
N SER A 133 -2.37 10.97 -2.67
CA SER A 133 -3.32 9.87 -2.67
C SER A 133 -3.35 9.14 -4.01
N ARG A 134 -3.71 7.85 -3.99
CA ARG A 134 -3.83 7.02 -5.19
C ARG A 134 -4.87 5.92 -5.00
N VAL A 135 -5.62 5.63 -6.06
CA VAL A 135 -6.43 4.41 -6.14
C VAL A 135 -5.50 3.21 -6.30
N ILE A 136 -5.52 2.30 -5.34
CA ILE A 136 -4.69 1.08 -5.30
C ILE A 136 -5.50 -0.21 -5.42
N GLY A 137 -6.83 -0.09 -5.52
CA GLY A 137 -7.74 -1.17 -5.88
C GLY A 137 -9.03 -0.59 -6.42
N ALA A 138 -9.63 -1.23 -7.41
CA ALA A 138 -10.89 -0.79 -7.99
C ALA A 138 -11.71 -1.99 -8.42
N TRP A 139 -13.02 -1.81 -8.37
CA TRP A 139 -14.02 -2.75 -8.87
C TRP A 139 -15.16 -1.98 -9.51
N ASP A 140 -15.54 -2.40 -10.71
CA ASP A 140 -16.65 -1.80 -11.46
C ASP A 140 -17.93 -2.60 -11.21
N ARG A 141 -19.03 -1.90 -10.95
CA ARG A 141 -20.33 -2.53 -10.67
C ARG A 141 -20.86 -3.41 -11.80
N THR A 142 -20.31 -3.27 -13.01
CA THR A 142 -20.66 -4.09 -14.19
C THR A 142 -19.81 -5.36 -14.30
N GLU A 143 -18.70 -5.49 -13.56
CA GLU A 143 -17.91 -6.72 -13.52
C GLU A 143 -18.75 -7.86 -12.91
N GLN A 144 -18.92 -8.95 -13.66
CA GLN A 144 -19.58 -10.16 -13.13
C GLN A 144 -18.67 -10.82 -12.07
N PRO A 145 -19.26 -11.46 -11.03
CA PRO A 145 -18.48 -12.26 -10.09
C PRO A 145 -17.71 -13.36 -10.82
N GLY A 146 -16.37 -13.34 -10.74
CA GLY A 146 -15.50 -14.37 -11.32
C GLY A 146 -14.41 -13.89 -12.28
N THR A 147 -14.34 -12.59 -12.62
CA THR A 147 -13.25 -12.06 -13.44
C THR A 147 -12.16 -11.46 -12.54
N PRO A 148 -10.93 -11.98 -12.54
CA PRO A 148 -9.83 -11.36 -11.79
C PRO A 148 -9.47 -10.01 -12.44
N THR A 149 -9.58 -8.93 -11.68
CA THR A 149 -9.19 -7.58 -12.10
C THR A 149 -7.67 -7.54 -12.30
N GLY A 150 -7.23 -7.51 -13.56
CA GLY A 150 -5.84 -7.51 -13.96
C GLY A 150 -5.16 -6.15 -13.79
N THR A 151 -4.00 -6.19 -13.12
CA THR A 151 -2.78 -5.37 -13.25
C THR A 151 -2.91 -3.85 -13.47
N PRO A 152 -2.24 -3.00 -12.65
CA PRO A 152 -2.18 -1.57 -12.89
C PRO A 152 -1.46 -1.28 -14.21
N GLU A 153 -2.14 -0.61 -15.14
CA GLU A 153 -1.51 -0.02 -16.31
C GLU A 153 -0.53 1.08 -15.87
N GLY A 154 0.76 0.77 -15.99
CA GLY A 154 1.82 1.75 -16.03
C GLY A 154 1.86 2.37 -17.43
N GLY A 155 1.49 3.64 -17.53
CA GLY A 155 1.61 4.45 -18.74
C GLY A 155 2.82 5.37 -18.66
N ALA A 156 3.66 5.25 -19.70
CA ALA A 156 4.88 5.96 -20.11
C ALA A 156 5.22 7.33 -19.51
#